data_AF-A0A0N8KA97-F1
#
_entry.id   AF-A0A0N8KA97-F1
#
_cell.length_a   1.000
_cell.length_b   1.000
_cell.length_c   1.000
_cell.angle_alpha   90.00
_cell.angle_beta   90.00
_cell.angle_gamma   90.00
#
_symmetry.space_group_name_H-M   'P 1'
#
loop_
_entity.id
_entity.type
_entity.pdbx_description
1 polymer ?
#
loop_
_entity_poly.entity_id
_entity_poly.type
_entity_poly.pdbx_seq_one_letter_code
_entity_poly.pdbx_strand_id
1 'polypeptide(L)'
;MDIDKRNRVIGLFLWVVIIGLGYVLFDSIWSPYQEVLEQRREQQEVRDRMESLRDALIAYERANEEFPEDLDQLIEFLQTDSLMVARRDSLFADGFTNGFNLDQFTYSPRPPGNRFEYARNDTLRPQIYLLTDPDSEDRIGSLERTTMLNASNWD
;
A
#
# COMPACT_ATOMS: atom_id res chain seq x y z
N MET A 1 22.43 -65.11 5.97
CA MET A 1 21.88 -63.79 6.35
C MET A 1 20.94 -63.39 5.22
N ASP A 2 19.63 -63.49 5.44
CA ASP A 2 18.63 -63.44 4.37
C ASP A 2 18.67 -62.13 3.57
N ILE A 3 18.93 -62.27 2.28
CA ILE A 3 19.01 -61.17 1.30
C ILE A 3 17.65 -60.45 1.24
N ASP A 4 16.56 -61.19 1.37
CA ASP A 4 15.19 -60.66 1.39
C ASP A 4 14.92 -59.73 2.57
N LYS A 5 15.48 -60.05 3.75
CA LYS A 5 15.33 -59.24 4.95
C LYS A 5 16.09 -57.91 4.82
N ARG A 6 17.26 -57.92 4.17
CA ARG A 6 18.11 -56.73 3.96
C ARG A 6 17.48 -55.76 2.95
N ASN A 7 16.95 -56.27 1.84
CA ASN A 7 16.25 -55.45 0.85
C ASN A 7 14.98 -54.81 1.43
N ARG A 8 14.24 -55.53 2.28
CA ARG A 8 13.04 -55.00 2.93
C ARG A 8 13.36 -53.85 3.90
N VAL A 9 14.46 -53.96 4.65
CA VAL A 9 14.92 -52.89 5.56
C VAL A 9 15.39 -51.66 4.77
N ILE A 10 16.14 -51.85 3.69
CA ILE A 10 16.59 -50.75 2.83
C ILE A 10 15.40 -50.05 2.16
N GLY A 11 14.42 -50.81 1.68
CA GLY A 11 13.19 -50.24 1.08
C GLY A 11 12.38 -49.42 2.08
N LEU A 12 12.24 -49.90 3.33
CA LEU A 12 11.54 -49.17 4.39
C LEU A 12 12.29 -47.87 4.76
N PHE A 13 13.62 -47.94 4.88
CA PHE A 13 14.45 -46.76 5.15
C PHE A 13 14.33 -45.73 4.02
N LEU A 14 14.43 -46.18 2.77
CA LEU A 14 14.33 -45.30 1.61
C LEU A 14 12.94 -44.64 1.51
N TRP A 15 11.88 -45.36 1.88
CA TRP A 15 10.53 -44.79 2.00
C TRP A 15 10.43 -43.69 3.06
N VAL A 16 11.04 -43.90 4.24
CA VAL A 16 11.12 -42.87 5.30
C VAL A 16 11.92 -41.66 4.82
N VAL A 17 13.02 -41.88 4.09
CA VAL A 17 13.84 -40.79 3.51
C VAL A 17 13.05 -40.00 2.47
N ILE A 18 12.27 -40.66 1.60
CA ILE A 18 11.41 -39.98 0.62
C ILE A 18 10.38 -39.09 1.31
N ILE A 19 9.74 -39.58 2.38
CA ILE A 19 8.76 -38.78 3.15
C ILE A 19 9.43 -37.60 3.84
N GLY A 20 10.60 -37.83 4.46
CA GLY A 20 11.36 -36.76 5.12
C GLY A 20 11.80 -35.67 4.14
N LEU A 21 12.28 -36.06 2.95
CA LEU A 21 12.64 -35.11 1.89
C LEU A 21 11.41 -34.36 1.35
N GLY A 22 10.27 -35.05 1.22
CA GLY A 22 9.00 -34.42 0.83
C GLY A 22 8.55 -33.35 1.81
N TYR A 23 8.71 -33.59 3.12
CA TYR A 23 8.39 -32.62 4.16
C TYR A 23 9.32 -31.40 4.12
N VAL A 24 10.64 -31.61 3.99
CA VAL A 24 11.62 -30.51 3.90
C VAL A 24 11.37 -29.64 2.68
N LEU A 25 11.01 -30.22 1.53
CA LEU A 25 10.71 -29.47 0.33
C LEU A 25 9.42 -28.64 0.47
N PHE A 26 8.40 -29.17 1.16
CA PHE A 26 7.17 -28.45 1.43
C PHE A 26 7.40 -27.25 2.36
N ASP A 27 8.13 -27.46 3.47
CA ASP A 27 8.44 -26.42 4.45
C ASP A 27 9.27 -25.28 3.84
N SER A 28 10.27 -25.63 3.01
CA SER A 28 11.13 -24.67 2.33
C SER A 28 10.39 -23.74 1.35
N ILE A 29 9.23 -24.15 0.84
CA ILE A 29 8.43 -23.33 -0.09
C ILE A 29 7.35 -22.55 0.65
N TRP A 30 6.71 -23.16 1.66
CA TRP A 30 5.56 -22.57 2.33
C TRP A 30 5.91 -21.43 3.29
N SER A 31 7.00 -21.55 4.06
CA SER A 31 7.39 -20.53 5.05
C SER A 31 7.73 -19.16 4.44
N PRO A 32 8.62 -19.04 3.41
CA PRO A 32 8.95 -17.74 2.85
C PRO A 32 7.81 -17.12 2.05
N TYR A 33 6.82 -17.92 1.62
CA TYR A 33 5.69 -17.42 0.82
C TYR A 33 4.72 -16.56 1.64
N GLN A 34 4.54 -16.88 2.93
CA GLN A 34 3.62 -16.13 3.79
C GLN A 34 4.15 -14.73 4.13
N GLU A 35 5.44 -14.60 4.43
CA GLU A 35 6.06 -13.30 4.74
C GLU A 35 5.97 -12.32 3.56
N VAL A 36 6.22 -12.82 2.34
CA VAL A 36 6.10 -11.99 1.13
C VAL A 36 4.66 -11.55 0.92
N LEU A 37 3.68 -12.42 1.17
CA LEU A 37 2.26 -12.07 1.04
C LEU A 37 1.83 -10.97 2.02
N GLU A 38 2.27 -11.06 3.28
CA GLU A 38 1.97 -10.04 4.29
C GLU A 38 2.58 -8.69 3.92
N GLN A 39 3.87 -8.68 3.54
CA GLN A 39 4.54 -7.46 3.08
C GLN A 39 3.87 -6.83 1.86
N ARG A 40 3.37 -7.66 0.91
CA ARG A 40 2.64 -7.13 -0.25
C ARG A 40 1.31 -6.50 0.14
N ARG A 41 0.59 -7.08 1.09
CA ARG A 41 -0.68 -6.53 1.58
C ARG A 41 -0.47 -5.17 2.24
N GLU A 42 0.52 -5.06 3.13
CA GLU A 42 0.86 -3.78 3.76
C GLU A 42 1.27 -2.73 2.72
N GLN A 43 2.05 -3.10 1.69
CA GLN A 43 2.39 -2.19 0.58
C GLN A 43 1.15 -1.75 -0.21
N GLN A 44 0.23 -2.67 -0.50
CA GLN A 44 -1.01 -2.35 -1.21
C GLN A 44 -1.88 -1.39 -0.40
N GLU A 45 -2.05 -1.63 0.89
CA GLU A 45 -2.84 -0.74 1.76
C GLU A 45 -2.28 0.68 1.81
N VAL A 46 -0.95 0.84 1.85
CA VAL A 46 -0.29 2.15 1.78
C VAL A 46 -0.56 2.82 0.43
N ARG A 47 -0.42 2.08 -0.68
CA ARG A 47 -0.67 2.61 -2.03
C ARG A 47 -2.11 3.03 -2.22
N ASP A 48 -3.07 2.19 -1.81
CA ASP A 48 -4.50 2.50 -1.86
C ASP A 48 -4.83 3.78 -1.06
N ARG A 49 -4.15 3.98 0.08
CA ARG A 49 -4.26 5.21 0.87
C ARG A 49 -3.70 6.42 0.12
N MET A 50 -2.51 6.30 -0.47
CA MET A 50 -1.90 7.38 -1.25
C MET A 50 -2.73 7.72 -2.50
N GLU A 51 -3.31 6.73 -3.16
CA GLU A 51 -4.22 6.92 -4.29
C GLU A 51 -5.51 7.63 -3.89
N SER A 52 -6.08 7.25 -2.73
CA SER A 52 -7.22 7.97 -2.16
C SER A 52 -6.88 9.43 -1.85
N LEU A 53 -5.68 9.70 -1.31
CA LEU A 53 -5.19 11.06 -1.05
C LEU A 53 -5.02 11.85 -2.35
N ARG A 54 -4.44 11.24 -3.38
CA ARG A 54 -4.35 11.82 -4.74
C ARG A 54 -5.73 12.21 -5.25
N ASP A 55 -6.72 11.32 -5.13
CA ASP A 55 -8.06 11.58 -5.63
C ASP A 55 -8.74 12.73 -4.87
N ALA A 56 -8.48 12.85 -3.55
CA ALA A 56 -8.91 13.99 -2.76
C ALA A 56 -8.22 15.30 -3.19
N LEU A 57 -6.91 15.27 -3.47
CA LEU A 57 -6.16 16.43 -3.98
C LEU A 57 -6.70 16.89 -5.35
N ILE A 58 -6.97 15.95 -6.25
CA ILE A 58 -7.58 16.25 -7.55
C ILE A 58 -8.99 16.85 -7.37
N ALA A 59 -9.77 16.33 -6.42
CA ALA A 59 -11.09 16.89 -6.13
C ALA A 59 -11.01 18.32 -5.58
N TYR A 60 -10.03 18.61 -4.71
CA TYR A 60 -9.76 19.95 -4.21
C TYR A 60 -9.35 20.89 -5.35
N GLU A 61 -8.42 20.48 -6.21
CA GLU A 61 -7.96 21.28 -7.36
C GLU A 61 -9.11 21.57 -8.32
N ARG A 62 -10.01 20.63 -8.56
CA ARG A 62 -11.20 20.87 -9.39
C ARG A 62 -12.18 21.88 -8.78
N ALA A 63 -12.21 22.01 -7.45
CA ALA A 63 -13.12 22.91 -6.75
C ALA A 63 -12.52 24.32 -6.59
N ASN A 64 -11.21 24.42 -6.34
CA ASN A 64 -10.51 25.66 -6.01
C ASN A 64 -9.54 26.14 -7.11
N GLU A 65 -9.41 25.40 -8.22
CA GLU A 65 -8.46 25.62 -9.34
C GLU A 65 -6.97 25.58 -8.96
N GLU A 66 -6.66 25.28 -7.69
CA GLU A 66 -5.31 25.20 -7.14
C GLU A 66 -5.19 24.01 -6.18
N PHE A 67 -3.98 23.49 -6.03
CA PHE A 67 -3.70 22.48 -5.01
C PHE A 67 -3.59 23.12 -3.61
N PRO A 68 -3.93 22.40 -2.53
CA PRO A 68 -3.83 22.93 -1.18
C PRO A 68 -2.38 23.26 -0.82
N GLU A 69 -2.17 24.16 0.15
CA GLU A 69 -0.84 24.46 0.67
C GLU A 69 -0.30 23.31 1.51
N ASP A 70 -1.15 22.71 2.32
CA ASP A 70 -0.84 21.60 3.22
C ASP A 70 -1.97 20.55 3.25
N LEU A 71 -1.63 19.32 3.66
CA LEU A 71 -2.62 18.25 3.82
C LEU A 71 -3.67 18.57 4.89
N ASP A 72 -3.39 19.47 5.83
CA ASP A 72 -4.35 19.90 6.85
C ASP A 72 -5.46 20.78 6.24
N GLN A 73 -5.11 21.63 5.25
CA GLN A 73 -6.09 22.42 4.49
C GLN A 73 -6.99 21.51 3.63
N LEU A 74 -6.40 20.43 3.06
CA LEU A 74 -7.18 19.39 2.38
C LEU A 74 -8.20 18.75 3.34
N ILE A 75 -7.77 18.40 4.56
CA ILE A 75 -8.63 17.82 5.59
C ILE A 75 -9.76 18.80 5.95
N GLU A 76 -9.47 20.07 6.18
CA GLU A 76 -10.48 21.09 6.51
C GLU A 76 -11.53 21.24 5.39
N PHE A 77 -11.10 21.23 4.14
CA PHE A 77 -12.00 21.25 2.98
C PHE A 77 -12.90 20.01 2.93
N LEU A 78 -12.34 18.81 3.17
CA LEU A 78 -13.10 17.56 3.21
C LEU A 78 -14.10 17.48 4.39
N GLN A 79 -13.87 18.25 5.46
CA GLN A 79 -14.81 18.35 6.59
C GLN A 79 -15.92 19.37 6.34
N THR A 80 -15.58 20.49 5.69
CA THR A 80 -16.46 21.65 5.56
C THR A 80 -17.41 21.54 4.37
N ASP A 81 -16.97 20.95 3.26
CA ASP A 81 -17.79 20.92 2.05
C ASP A 81 -18.85 19.80 2.10
N SER A 82 -20.11 20.19 2.32
CA SER A 82 -21.27 19.29 2.39
C SER A 82 -21.47 18.42 1.14
N LEU A 83 -21.05 18.87 -0.05
CA LEU A 83 -21.11 18.08 -1.29
C LEU A 83 -20.02 17.01 -1.33
N MET A 84 -18.92 17.25 -0.63
CA MET A 84 -17.82 16.30 -0.49
C MET A 84 -18.09 15.32 0.65
N VAL A 85 -18.74 15.74 1.74
CA VAL A 85 -19.23 14.84 2.81
C VAL A 85 -20.15 13.74 2.25
N ALA A 86 -21.06 14.08 1.33
CA ALA A 86 -21.92 13.08 0.69
C ALA A 86 -21.15 12.15 -0.27
N ARG A 87 -20.11 12.65 -0.96
CA ARG A 87 -19.24 11.84 -1.82
C ARG A 87 -18.22 11.02 -1.05
N ARG A 88 -17.90 11.42 0.18
CA ARG A 88 -17.03 10.72 1.10
C ARG A 88 -17.53 9.30 1.32
N ASP A 89 -18.81 9.13 1.59
CA ASP A 89 -19.40 7.80 1.78
C ASP A 89 -19.26 6.91 0.53
N SER A 90 -19.18 7.48 -0.67
CA SER A 90 -18.99 6.74 -1.93
C SER A 90 -17.52 6.50 -2.33
N LEU A 91 -16.63 7.46 -2.07
CA LEU A 91 -15.19 7.35 -2.33
C LEU A 91 -14.51 6.43 -1.32
N PHE A 92 -15.08 6.33 -0.11
CA PHE A 92 -14.54 5.54 1.00
C PHE A 92 -15.45 4.36 1.38
N ALA A 93 -16.35 3.94 0.48
CA ALA A 93 -17.34 2.87 0.70
C ALA A 93 -16.69 1.49 0.99
N ASP A 94 -15.51 1.24 0.43
CA ASP A 94 -14.75 0.01 0.66
C ASP A 94 -13.89 0.14 1.93
N GLY A 95 -14.47 -0.17 3.09
CA GLY A 95 -13.70 -0.63 4.27
C GLY A 95 -13.56 0.29 5.49
N PHE A 96 -14.13 1.49 5.52
CA PHE A 96 -13.80 2.51 6.55
C PHE A 96 -14.95 2.93 7.49
N THR A 97 -15.84 1.99 7.87
CA THR A 97 -17.12 2.32 8.55
C THR A 97 -17.08 2.47 10.08
N ASN A 98 -15.92 2.50 10.75
CA ASN A 98 -15.86 2.72 12.20
C ASN A 98 -14.86 3.81 12.58
N GLY A 99 -15.36 5.03 12.80
CA GLY A 99 -14.61 6.14 13.39
C GLY A 99 -13.63 6.81 12.43
N PHE A 100 -14.14 7.54 11.44
CA PHE A 100 -13.32 8.31 10.50
C PHE A 100 -12.63 9.47 11.23
N ASN A 101 -11.39 9.26 11.70
CA ASN A 101 -10.48 10.36 11.98
C ASN A 101 -9.83 10.76 10.65
N LEU A 102 -10.24 11.89 10.04
CA LEU A 102 -9.60 12.36 8.81
C LEU A 102 -8.10 12.55 9.01
N ASP A 103 -7.72 12.86 10.24
CA ASP A 103 -6.33 13.02 10.63
C ASP A 103 -5.53 11.77 10.26
N GLN A 104 -6.07 10.56 10.45
CA GLN A 104 -5.39 9.30 10.11
C GLN A 104 -5.24 9.06 8.60
N PHE A 105 -6.00 9.75 7.77
CA PHE A 105 -5.92 9.61 6.31
C PHE A 105 -4.57 10.04 5.75
N THR A 106 -3.93 10.98 6.44
CA THR A 106 -2.62 11.55 6.10
C THR A 106 -1.46 10.70 6.64
N TYR A 107 -1.73 9.58 7.30
CA TYR A 107 -0.71 8.70 7.85
C TYR A 107 -0.69 7.36 7.13
N SER A 108 0.51 6.78 7.07
CA SER A 108 0.72 5.44 6.54
C SER A 108 0.00 4.41 7.44
N PRO A 109 -0.77 3.45 6.87
CA PRO A 109 -1.32 2.34 7.64
C PRO A 109 -0.25 1.37 8.15
N ARG A 110 0.95 1.38 7.56
CA ARG A 110 2.08 0.55 7.99
C ARG A 110 2.72 1.11 9.26
N PRO A 111 3.02 0.30 10.30
CA PRO A 111 3.84 0.72 11.43
C PRO A 111 5.23 1.19 10.96
N PRO A 112 5.76 2.33 11.45
CA PRO A 112 5.36 3.08 12.66
C PRO A 112 4.19 4.05 12.49
N GLY A 113 3.64 4.21 11.28
CA GLY A 113 2.50 5.08 10.99
C GLY A 113 2.89 6.53 10.79
N ASN A 114 3.95 6.78 10.01
CA ASN A 114 4.41 8.13 9.75
C ASN A 114 3.45 8.90 8.82
N ARG A 115 3.47 10.23 8.94
CA ARG A 115 2.65 11.12 8.09
C ARG A 115 3.24 11.17 6.69
N PHE A 116 2.40 11.14 5.66
CA PHE A 116 2.83 11.39 4.30
C PHE A 116 3.37 12.82 4.16
N GLU A 117 4.44 12.93 3.38
CA GLU A 117 5.07 14.20 3.06
C GLU A 117 4.42 14.77 1.80
N TYR A 118 4.08 16.05 1.85
CA TYR A 118 3.46 16.76 0.74
C TYR A 118 4.22 18.05 0.47
N ALA A 119 4.52 18.27 -0.80
CA ALA A 119 5.10 19.51 -1.28
C ALA A 119 4.41 19.94 -2.57
N ARG A 120 4.18 21.23 -2.73
CA ARG A 120 3.60 21.85 -3.92
C ARG A 120 4.61 22.78 -4.58
N ASN A 121 4.59 22.82 -5.91
CA ASN A 121 5.27 23.80 -6.75
C ASN A 121 4.21 24.60 -7.51
N ASP A 122 4.04 25.86 -7.11
CA ASP A 122 3.10 26.85 -7.64
C ASP A 122 3.67 27.65 -8.82
N THR A 123 4.97 27.53 -9.07
CA THR A 123 5.69 28.31 -10.09
C THR A 123 5.40 27.79 -11.51
N LEU A 124 5.01 26.51 -11.62
CA LEU A 124 4.64 25.87 -12.88
C LEU A 124 3.13 25.91 -13.12
N ARG A 125 2.72 25.97 -14.39
CA ARG A 125 1.32 25.95 -14.83
C ARG A 125 1.14 24.77 -15.80
N PRO A 126 0.29 23.76 -15.50
CA PRO A 126 -0.49 23.59 -14.28
C PRO A 126 0.40 23.43 -13.04
N GLN A 127 -0.14 23.78 -11.87
CA GLN A 127 0.55 23.58 -10.60
C GLN A 127 0.85 22.10 -10.41
N ILE A 128 1.94 21.79 -9.72
CA ILE A 128 2.32 20.40 -9.47
C ILE A 128 2.61 20.14 -8.02
N TYR A 129 2.40 18.90 -7.58
CA TYR A 129 2.68 18.46 -6.24
C TYR A 129 3.47 17.16 -6.25
N LEU A 130 4.06 16.85 -5.09
CA LEU A 130 4.72 15.61 -4.78
C LEU A 130 4.19 15.12 -3.44
N LEU A 131 3.65 13.90 -3.45
CA LEU A 131 3.22 13.16 -2.27
C LEU A 131 4.17 11.97 -2.10
N THR A 132 4.83 11.86 -0.96
CA THR A 132 5.83 10.82 -0.66
C THR A 132 5.52 10.11 0.64
N ASP A 133 5.78 8.81 0.68
CA ASP A 133 5.82 8.04 1.92
C ASP A 133 7.23 8.13 2.52
N PRO A 134 7.42 8.65 3.74
CA PRO A 134 8.75 8.67 4.37
C PRO A 134 9.31 7.27 4.66
N ASP A 135 8.44 6.26 4.78
CA ASP A 135 8.82 4.88 5.10
C ASP A 135 9.03 4.00 3.86
N SER A 136 8.83 4.54 2.65
CA SER A 136 8.94 3.82 1.38
C SER A 136 9.56 4.70 0.28
N GLU A 137 9.86 4.12 -0.88
CA GLU A 137 10.21 4.90 -2.08
C GLU A 137 8.98 5.28 -2.91
N ASP A 138 7.79 4.87 -2.45
CA ASP A 138 6.50 5.12 -3.06
C ASP A 138 6.20 6.63 -3.08
N ARG A 139 5.91 7.16 -4.27
CA ARG A 139 5.59 8.57 -4.49
C ARG A 139 4.54 8.75 -5.58
N ILE A 140 3.74 9.81 -5.45
CA ILE A 140 2.80 10.29 -6.46
C ILE A 140 3.14 11.72 -6.80
N GLY A 141 3.24 12.05 -8.09
CA GLY A 141 3.52 13.41 -8.52
C GLY A 141 5.00 13.69 -8.75
N SER A 142 5.30 14.95 -9.03
CA SER A 142 6.66 15.46 -9.21
C SER A 142 6.67 16.97 -9.00
N LEU A 143 7.75 17.51 -8.42
CA LEU A 143 7.99 18.96 -8.33
C LEU A 143 8.68 19.56 -9.56
N GLU A 144 9.06 18.71 -10.53
CA GLU A 144 9.85 19.11 -11.69
C GLU A 144 9.12 18.89 -13.02
N ARG A 145 8.21 17.90 -13.07
CA ARG A 145 7.61 17.42 -14.32
C ARG A 145 6.08 17.46 -14.27
N THR A 146 5.48 18.36 -15.04
CA THR A 146 4.01 18.48 -15.19
C THR A 146 3.35 17.24 -15.79
N THR A 147 4.08 16.47 -16.59
CA THR A 147 3.58 15.20 -17.14
C THR A 147 3.39 14.11 -16.09
N MET A 148 3.96 14.30 -14.89
CA MET A 148 3.89 13.35 -13.78
C MET A 148 2.94 13.79 -12.67
N LEU A 149 2.16 14.87 -12.86
CA LEU A 149 1.34 15.52 -11.83
C LEU A 149 0.48 14.57 -10.97
N ASN A 150 -0.04 13.48 -11.54
CA ASN A 150 -0.84 12.48 -10.81
C ASN A 150 -0.31 11.05 -10.99
N ALA A 151 0.89 10.91 -11.55
CA ALA A 151 1.49 9.62 -11.82
C ALA A 151 2.08 9.07 -10.51
N SER A 152 1.70 7.84 -10.18
CA SER A 152 2.42 7.06 -9.16
C SER A 152 3.71 6.51 -9.78
N ASN A 153 4.70 6.16 -8.96
CA ASN A 153 5.90 5.47 -9.44
C ASN A 153 5.73 3.94 -9.51
N TRP A 154 4.58 3.40 -9.10
CA TRP A 154 4.30 1.98 -9.07
C TRP A 154 3.30 1.49 -10.15
N ASP A 155 2.67 2.42 -10.87
CA ASP A 155 1.90 2.15 -12.10
C ASP A 155 2.81 2.01 -13.33
#